data_AF-A0A1I5WKH4-F1
#
_entry.id   AF-A0A1I5WKH4-F1
#
_cell.length_a   1.000
_cell.length_b   1.000
_cell.length_c   1.000
_cell.angle_alpha   90.00
_cell.angle_beta   90.00
_cell.angle_gamma   90.00
#
_symmetry.space_group_name_H-M   'P 1'
#
loop_
_entity.id
_entity.type
_entity.pdbx_description
1 polymer ?
#
loop_
_entity_poly.entity_id
_entity_poly.type
_entity_poly.pdbx_seq_one_letter_code
_entity_poly.pdbx_strand_id
1 'polypeptide(L)' 'MKNFIPYITKFILTIMFFYHINQVISCFFGSVIPAPEEMKGAILIYFLIFIVEIVLANLCTYLVFRVAKKKNSLN' A
#
# COMPACT_ATOMS: atom_id res chain seq x y z
N MET A 1 18.54 17.45 11.24
CA MET A 1 18.49 16.39 10.19
C MET A 1 18.21 14.97 10.70
N LYS A 2 18.60 14.57 11.93
CA LYS A 2 18.40 13.19 12.46
C LYS A 2 16.94 12.68 12.43
N ASN A 3 15.96 13.57 12.52
CA ASN A 3 14.54 13.18 12.48
C ASN A 3 13.96 13.04 11.06
N PHE A 4 14.70 13.38 10.00
CA PHE A 4 14.18 13.34 8.62
C PHE A 4 14.28 11.94 8.00
N ILE A 5 15.35 11.22 8.35
CA ILE A 5 15.62 9.84 7.90
C ILE A 5 14.41 8.90 8.14
N PRO A 6 13.82 8.80 9.35
CA PRO A 6 12.68 7.91 9.56
C PRO A 6 11.43 8.30 8.76
N TYR A 7 11.23 9.58 8.43
CA TYR A 7 10.12 10.00 7.57
C TYR A 7 10.35 9.60 6.12
N ILE A 8 11.57 9.81 5.59
CA ILE A 8 11.95 9.34 4.25
C ILE A 8 11.78 7.81 4.16
N THR A 9 12.30 7.07 5.15
CA THR A 9 12.22 5.61 5.13
C THR A 9 10.77 5.12 5.16
N LYS A 10 9.89 5.75 5.97
CA LYS A 10 8.45 5.44 5.94
C LYS A 10 7.84 5.70 4.57
N PHE A 11 8.16 6.83 3.96
CA PHE A 11 7.63 7.20 2.65
C PHE A 11 8.04 6.21 1.56
N ILE A 12 9.34 5.89 1.47
CA ILE A 12 9.87 4.89 0.53
C ILE A 12 9.20 3.54 0.76
N LEU A 13 9.10 3.11 2.03
CA LEU A 13 8.52 1.82 2.36
C LEU A 13 7.03 1.73 1.99
N THR A 14 6.26 2.82 2.19
CA THR A 14 4.87 2.89 1.74
C THR A 14 4.76 2.79 0.23
N ILE A 15 5.63 3.44 -0.54
CA ILE A 15 5.64 3.32 -2.00
C ILE A 15 5.96 1.87 -2.43
N MET A 16 6.94 1.24 -1.80
CA MET A 16 7.28 -0.17 -2.09
C MET A 16 6.11 -1.11 -1.79
N PHE A 17 5.44 -0.93 -0.65
CA PHE A 17 4.25 -1.72 -0.33
C PHE A 17 3.11 -1.45 -1.30
N PHE A 18 2.87 -0.19 -1.64
CA PHE A 18 1.82 0.17 -2.60
C PHE A 18 2.03 -0.53 -3.94
N TYR A 19 3.25 -0.51 -4.48
CA TYR A 19 3.61 -1.24 -5.70
C TYR A 19 3.34 -2.74 -5.58
N HIS A 20 3.79 -3.37 -4.49
CA HIS A 20 3.58 -4.81 -4.30
C HIS A 20 2.11 -5.18 -4.10
N ILE A 21 1.35 -4.39 -3.35
CA ILE A 21 -0.08 -4.60 -3.14
C ILE A 21 -0.82 -4.49 -4.47
N ASN A 22 -0.50 -3.49 -5.29
CA ASN A 22 -1.10 -3.33 -6.62
C ASN A 22 -0.83 -4.54 -7.53
N GLN A 23 0.40 -5.06 -7.52
CA GLN A 23 0.75 -6.30 -8.24
C GLN A 23 -0.04 -7.51 -7.74
N VAL A 24 -0.17 -7.65 -6.40
CA VAL A 24 -0.94 -8.73 -5.78
C VAL A 24 -2.42 -8.64 -6.16
N ILE A 25 -3.03 -7.46 -6.05
CA ILE A 25 -4.44 -7.25 -6.40
C ILE A 25 -4.65 -7.51 -7.90
N SER A 26 -3.75 -7.02 -8.76
CA SER A 26 -3.82 -7.27 -10.20
C SER A 26 -3.69 -8.77 -10.53
N CYS A 27 -2.85 -9.50 -9.80
CA CYS A 27 -2.70 -10.94 -9.97
C CYS A 27 -3.97 -11.72 -9.58
N PHE A 28 -4.62 -11.34 -8.48
CA PHE A 28 -5.81 -12.04 -8.00
C PHE A 28 -7.12 -11.61 -8.69
N PHE A 29 -7.24 -10.34 -9.06
CA PHE A 29 -8.50 -9.74 -9.50
C PHE A 29 -8.43 -9.14 -10.90
N GLY A 30 -7.27 -9.11 -11.55
CA GLY A 30 -7.10 -8.50 -12.88
C GLY A 30 -7.95 -9.13 -13.98
N SER A 31 -8.33 -10.40 -13.83
CA SER A 31 -9.25 -11.10 -14.74
C SER A 31 -10.74 -10.91 -14.39
N VAL A 32 -11.03 -10.40 -13.20
CA VAL A 32 -12.40 -10.23 -12.67
C VAL A 32 -12.87 -8.78 -12.79
N ILE A 33 -11.94 -7.83 -12.72
CA ILE A 33 -12.25 -6.40 -12.82
C ILE A 33 -12.43 -6.06 -14.31
N PRO A 34 -13.64 -5.70 -14.75
CA PRO A 34 -13.91 -5.36 -16.14
C PRO A 34 -13.14 -4.10 -16.53
N ALA A 35 -12.70 -4.03 -17.79
CA ALA A 35 -12.02 -2.86 -18.28
C ALA A 35 -12.95 -1.63 -18.23
N PRO A 36 -12.42 -0.41 -18.07
CA PRO A 36 -13.21 0.82 -18.06
C PRO A 36 -14.11 1.00 -19.30
N GLU A 37 -13.68 0.41 -20.42
CA GLU A 37 -14.36 0.43 -21.71
C GLU A 37 -15.59 -0.50 -21.74
N GLU A 38 -15.58 -1.57 -20.94
CA GLU A 38 -16.61 -2.60 -20.91
C GLU A 38 -17.79 -2.24 -19.98
N MET A 39 -17.52 -1.47 -18.93
CA MET A 39 -18.55 -1.12 -17.94
C MET A 39 -18.45 0.34 -17.49
N LYS A 40 -19.46 1.14 -17.87
CA LYS A 40 -19.65 2.52 -17.37
C LYS A 40 -19.92 2.48 -15.86
N GLY A 41 -18.86 2.57 -15.07
CA GLY A 41 -18.88 2.41 -13.61
C GLY A 41 -17.61 1.77 -13.05
N ALA A 42 -16.85 1.06 -13.89
CA ALA A 42 -15.57 0.47 -13.48
C ALA A 42 -14.58 1.52 -12.95
N ILE A 43 -14.64 2.78 -13.40
CA ILE A 43 -13.83 3.89 -12.86
C ILE A 43 -13.97 4.05 -11.34
N LEU A 44 -15.19 3.85 -10.79
CA LEU A 44 -15.44 3.93 -9.34
C LEU A 44 -14.81 2.74 -8.62
N ILE A 45 -14.81 1.57 -9.26
CA ILE A 45 -14.17 0.35 -8.73
C ILE A 45 -12.65 0.57 -8.68
N TYR A 46 -12.03 1.06 -9.74
CA TYR A 46 -10.60 1.38 -9.75
C TYR A 46 -10.24 2.44 -8.70
N PHE A 47 -11.07 3.46 -8.52
CA PHE A 47 -10.87 4.46 -7.47
C PHE A 47 -10.96 3.86 -6.06
N LEU A 48 -11.93 2.96 -5.83
CA LEU A 48 -12.07 2.26 -4.55
C LEU A 48 -10.86 1.35 -4.28
N ILE A 49 -10.41 0.60 -5.30
CA ILE A 49 -9.22 -0.25 -5.22
C ILE A 49 -8.00 0.60 -4.85
N PHE A 50 -7.80 1.73 -5.53
CA PHE A 50 -6.70 2.65 -5.24
C PHE A 50 -6.70 3.15 -3.79
N ILE A 51 -7.87 3.50 -3.23
CA ILE A 51 -7.98 3.89 -1.83
C ILE A 51 -7.59 2.73 -0.90
N VAL A 52 -8.09 1.53 -1.18
CA VAL A 52 -7.78 0.32 -0.40
C VAL A 52 -6.28 0.01 -0.44
N GLU A 53 -5.65 0.10 -1.61
CA GLU A 53 -4.20 -0.07 -1.79
C GLU A 53 -3.39 0.91 -0.94
N ILE A 54 -3.77 2.19 -0.92
CA ILE A 54 -3.12 3.21 -0.08
C ILE A 54 -3.26 2.87 1.40
N VAL A 55 -4.46 2.48 1.84
CA VAL A 55 -4.71 2.14 3.25
C VAL A 55 -3.88 0.92 3.67
N LEU A 56 -3.85 -0.12 2.83
CA LEU A 56 -3.06 -1.32 3.08
C LEU A 56 -1.56 -1.02 3.11
N ALA A 57 -1.05 -0.21 2.17
CA ALA A 57 0.35 0.17 2.12
C ALA A 57 0.78 0.91 3.40
N ASN A 58 -0.05 1.85 3.86
CA ASN A 58 0.20 2.58 5.11
C ASN A 58 0.11 1.66 6.33
N LEU A 59 -0.83 0.72 6.36
CA LEU A 59 -0.96 -0.26 7.44
C LEU A 59 0.29 -1.16 7.51
N CYS A 60 0.77 -1.67 6.38
CA CYS A 60 1.98 -2.47 6.29
C CYS A 60 3.20 -1.69 6.80
N THR A 61 3.42 -0.46 6.31
CA THR A 61 4.48 0.42 6.81
C THR A 61 4.36 0.64 8.32
N TYR A 62 3.17 0.93 8.81
CA TYR A 62 2.92 1.12 10.25
C TYR A 62 3.28 -0.11 11.06
N LEU A 63 2.88 -1.31 10.61
CA LEU A 63 3.18 -2.57 11.28
C LEU A 63 4.69 -2.84 11.34
N VAL A 64 5.42 -2.63 10.23
CA VAL A 64 6.88 -2.77 10.19
C VAL A 64 7.54 -1.85 11.23
N PHE A 65 7.17 -0.58 11.26
CA PHE A 65 7.73 0.37 12.22
C PHE A 65 7.32 0.07 13.67
N ARG A 66 6.10 -0.44 13.89
CA ARG A 66 5.64 -0.87 15.22
C ARG A 66 6.47 -2.04 15.74
N VAL A 67 6.71 -3.05 14.89
CA VAL A 67 7.54 -4.21 15.22
C VAL A 67 9.00 -3.79 15.46
N ALA A 68 9.55 -2.93 14.60
CA ALA A 68 10.91 -2.40 14.77
C ALA A 68 11.08 -1.62 16.08
N LYS A 69 10.09 -0.77 16.44
CA LYS A 69 10.10 -0.04 17.72
C LYS A 69 10.02 -0.99 18.91
N LYS A 70 9.16 -2.01 18.85
CA LYS A 70 9.04 -3.03 19.91
C LYS A 70 10.37 -3.78 20.11
N LYS A 71 11.05 -4.15 19.02
CA LYS A 71 12.36 -4.82 19.07
C LYS A 71 13.45 -3.94 19.70
N ASN A 72 13.50 -2.66 19.36
CA ASN A 72 14.47 -1.72 19.96
C ASN A 72 14.20 -1.37 21.44
N SER A 73 13.01 -1.69 21.96
CA SER A 73 12.66 -1.47 23.37
C SER A 73 12.96 -2.68 24.27
N LEU A 74 13.30 -3.83 23.67
CA LEU A 74 13.59 -5.10 24.36
C LEU A 74 15.09 -5.45 24.36
N ASN A 75 15.91 -4.65 23.68
CA ASN A 75 17.37 -4.65 23.73
C ASN A 75 17.86 -3.44 24.53
#